data_AF-A0A348WR74-F1
#
_entry.id   AF-A0A348WR74-F1
#
_cell.length_a   1.000
_cell.length_b   1.000
_cell.length_c   1.000
_cell.angle_alpha   90.00
_cell.angle_beta   90.00
_cell.angle_gamma   90.00
#
_symmetry.space_group_name_H-M   'P 1'
#
loop_
_entity.id
_entity.type
_entity.pdbx_description
1 polymer ?
#
loop_
_entity_poly.entity_id
_entity_poly.type
_entity_poly.pdbx_seq_one_letter_code
_entity_poly.pdbx_strand_id
1 'polypeptide(L)' 'MKQPIYLDYAATTPVDKSVADAMMKYLTADGVFANPASRSHRLGWQA' A
#
# COMPACT_ATOMS: atom_id res chain seq x y z
N MET A 1 -11.04 -6.08 28.54
CA MET A 1 -10.80 -7.41 27.97
C MET A 1 -9.38 -7.45 27.43
N LYS A 2 -8.60 -8.52 27.66
CA LYS A 2 -7.27 -8.68 27.04
C LYS A 2 -7.46 -9.19 25.61
N GLN A 3 -6.75 -8.61 24.65
CA GLN A 3 -6.73 -9.10 23.27
C GLN A 3 -6.03 -10.49 23.21
N PRO A 4 -6.42 -11.37 22.27
CA PRO A 4 -5.73 -12.63 22.06
C PRO A 4 -4.28 -12.39 21.61
N ILE A 5 -3.37 -13.26 22.02
CA ILE A 5 -1.98 -13.23 21.56
C ILE A 5 -1.91 -13.91 20.20
N TYR A 6 -1.39 -13.21 19.19
CA TYR A 6 -1.17 -13.77 17.86
C TYR A 6 0.22 -14.43 17.79
N LEU A 7 0.28 -15.74 17.52
CA LEU A 7 1.52 -16.52 17.44
C LEU A 7 1.65 -17.29 16.10
N ASP A 8 0.82 -16.96 15.10
CA ASP A 8 0.78 -17.65 13.81
C ASP A 8 1.45 -16.83 12.68
N TYR A 9 2.64 -16.27 12.97
CA TYR A 9 3.38 -15.42 12.03
C TYR A 9 3.89 -16.16 10.78
N ALA A 10 3.92 -17.49 10.80
CA ALA A 10 4.28 -18.30 9.64
C ALA A 10 3.13 -18.38 8.61
N ALA A 11 1.87 -18.23 9.04
CA ALA A 11 0.73 -18.17 8.13
C ALA A 11 0.65 -16.80 7.43
N THR A 12 0.76 -15.71 8.19
CA THR A 12 0.83 -14.35 7.66
C THR A 12 1.32 -13.37 8.74
N THR A 13 1.62 -12.13 8.36
CA THR A 13 2.12 -11.11 9.28
C THR A 13 1.30 -9.82 9.14
N PRO A 14 1.13 -9.04 10.23
CA PRO A 14 0.65 -7.67 10.12
C PRO A 14 1.59 -6.87 9.24
N VAL A 15 1.03 -6.06 8.34
CA VAL A 15 1.83 -5.14 7.51
C VAL A 15 2.54 -4.15 8.43
N ASP A 16 3.85 -4.02 8.25
CA ASP A 16 4.64 -3.00 8.97
C ASP A 16 4.10 -1.60 8.65
N LYS A 17 4.07 -0.71 9.65
CA LYS A 17 3.56 0.65 9.48
C LYS A 17 4.24 1.40 8.32
N SER A 18 5.56 1.24 8.16
CA SER A 18 6.32 1.89 7.09
C SER A 18 5.89 1.40 5.70
N VAL A 19 5.54 0.12 5.57
CA VAL A 19 5.01 -0.47 4.33
C VAL A 19 3.61 0.08 4.05
N ALA A 20 2.74 0.12 5.07
CA ALA A 20 1.40 0.69 4.91
C ALA A 20 1.47 2.17 4.51
N ASP A 21 2.29 2.98 5.19
CA ASP A 21 2.48 4.40 4.90
C ASP A 21 3.05 4.62 3.48
N ALA A 22 3.87 3.70 2.96
CA ALA A 22 4.36 3.75 1.58
C ALA A 22 3.26 3.40 0.57
N MET A 23 2.47 2.36 0.82
CA MET A 23 1.37 1.93 -0.06
C MET A 23 0.30 3.02 -0.20
N MET A 24 -0.02 3.71 0.89
CA MET A 24 -1.06 4.76 0.89
C MET A 24 -0.80 5.89 -0.10
N LYS A 25 0.47 6.14 -0.47
CA LYS A 25 0.85 7.16 -1.46
C LYS A 25 0.34 6.89 -2.88
N TYR A 26 -0.16 5.68 -3.15
CA TYR A 26 -0.52 5.22 -4.49
C TYR A 26 -2.01 4.92 -4.68
N LEU A 27 -2.87 5.33 -3.74
CA LEU A 27 -4.29 4.95 -3.75
C LEU A 27 -5.25 6.09 -4.07
N THR A 28 -4.97 7.29 -3.57
CA THR A 28 -5.91 8.42 -3.62
C THR A 28 -5.53 9.45 -4.69
N ALA A 29 -6.47 10.34 -5.03
CA ALA A 29 -6.31 11.30 -6.12
C ALA A 29 -5.19 12.34 -5.89
N ASP A 30 -4.82 12.58 -4.63
CA ASP A 30 -3.70 13.42 -4.20
C ASP A 30 -2.34 12.68 -4.28
N GLY A 31 -2.35 11.37 -4.48
CA GLY A 31 -1.17 10.52 -4.63
C GLY A 31 -0.88 10.08 -6.08
N VAL A 32 -0.04 9.06 -6.23
CA VAL A 32 0.31 8.44 -7.52
C VAL A 32 -0.62 7.25 -7.78
N PHE A 33 -1.83 7.54 -8.27
CA PHE A 33 -2.91 6.55 -8.38
C PHE A 33 -3.12 5.97 -9.79
N ALA A 34 -2.43 6.52 -10.80
CA ALA A 34 -2.75 6.22 -12.19
C ALA A 34 -2.24 4.85 -12.65
N ASN A 35 -2.73 4.39 -13.81
CA ASN A 35 -2.27 3.16 -14.43
C ASN A 35 -0.88 3.36 -15.07
N PRO A 36 0.16 2.57 -14.69
CA PRO A 36 1.50 2.67 -15.28
C PRO A 36 1.54 2.31 -16.79
N ALA A 37 0.51 1.63 -17.32
CA ALA A 37 0.40 1.36 -18.75
C ALA A 37 -0.01 2.60 -19.58
N SER A 38 -0.49 3.68 -18.93
CA SER A 38 -0.93 4.90 -19.61
C SER A 38 0.26 5.77 -20.05
N ARG A 39 0.74 5.54 -21.26
CA ARG A 39 1.95 6.20 -21.80
C ARG A 39 1.71 7.58 -22.43
N SER A 40 0.48 8.06 -22.51
CA SER A 40 0.13 9.30 -23.22
C SER A 40 0.09 10.55 -22.33
N HIS A 41 0.20 10.41 -21.00
CA HIS A 41 0.08 11.55 -20.08
C HIS A 41 0.93 11.37 -18.82
N ARG A 42 1.31 12.50 -18.21
CA ARG A 42 2.20 12.56 -17.03
C ARG A 42 1.78 11.67 -15.88
N LEU A 43 0.47 11.58 -15.59
CA LEU A 43 0.00 10.77 -14.46
C LEU A 43 0.41 9.28 -14.60
N GLY A 44 0.37 8.71 -15.80
CA GLY A 44 0.78 7.31 -16.02
C GLY A 44 2.29 7.12 -16.10
N TRP A 45 3.07 8.19 -16.32
CA TRP A 45 4.54 8.12 -16.24
C TRP A 45 5.06 8.20 -14.81
N GLN A 46 4.27 8.77 -13.90
CA GLN A 46 4.60 8.89 -12.49
C GLN A 46 4.22 7.65 -11.69
N ALA A 47 3.28 6.86 -12.22
CA ALA A 47 2.89 5.54 -11.71
C ALA A 47 3.88 4.46 -12.13
#